data_AF-A0AAV4NAW5-F1
#
_entry.id   AF-A0AAV4NAW5-F1
#
_cell.length_a   1.000
_cell.length_b   1.000
_cell.length_c   1.000
_cell.angle_alpha   90.00
_cell.angle_beta   90.00
_cell.angle_gamma   90.00
#
_symmetry.space_group_name_H-M   'P 1'
#
loop_
_entity.id
_entity.type
_entity.pdbx_description
1 polymer ?
#
loop_
_entity_poly.entity_id
_entity_poly.type
_entity_poly.pdbx_seq_one_letter_code
_entity_poly.pdbx_strand_id
1 'polypeptide(L)'
;MIAERYSSEAWIHVYTDGSQNSEVCGAGFFFSVAQGSIAVGKLASNFDGEVAAIGEAARVMLSLPDTKKSGVSLGLNLGNAGHMFTHHLKRAGGGRVPKTTTTA
;
A
#
# COMPACT_ATOMS: atom_id res chain seq x y z
N MET A 1 -20.75 24.04 15.94
CA MET A 1 -20.03 23.09 16.83
C MET A 1 -18.87 22.43 16.08
N ILE A 2 -17.86 21.88 16.77
CA ILE A 2 -16.74 21.18 16.11
C ILE A 2 -17.19 20.01 15.22
N ALA A 3 -18.31 19.38 15.60
CA ALA A 3 -18.98 18.30 14.87
C ALA A 3 -19.60 18.71 13.52
N GLU A 4 -19.77 20.00 13.25
CA GLU A 4 -20.22 20.49 11.92
C GLU A 4 -19.04 20.73 10.98
N ARG A 5 -17.82 20.87 11.51
CA ARG A 5 -16.59 21.10 10.72
C ARG A 5 -15.86 19.82 10.38
N TYR A 6 -16.03 18.78 11.21
CA TYR A 6 -15.41 17.47 11.01
C TYR A 6 -16.52 16.42 11.01
N SER A 7 -16.72 15.78 9.85
CA SER A 7 -17.69 14.70 9.71
C SER A 7 -17.33 13.55 10.65
N SER A 8 -18.34 12.83 11.14
CA SER A 8 -18.17 11.62 11.95
C SER A 8 -17.70 10.41 11.14
N GLU A 9 -17.44 10.56 9.83
CA GLU A 9 -16.89 9.48 9.01
C GLU A 9 -15.52 9.06 9.54
N ALA A 10 -15.19 7.78 9.39
CA ALA A 10 -13.90 7.26 9.82
C ALA A 10 -12.78 7.86 8.96
N TRP A 11 -11.84 8.56 9.60
CA TRP A 11 -10.67 9.09 8.92
C TRP A 11 -9.71 7.94 8.63
N ILE A 12 -9.13 7.93 7.44
CA ILE A 12 -8.04 7.01 7.13
C ILE A 12 -6.77 7.60 7.71
N HIS A 13 -6.20 6.91 8.69
CA HIS A 13 -4.90 7.27 9.26
C HIS A 13 -3.79 6.77 8.35
N VAL A 14 -2.94 7.69 7.91
CA VAL A 14 -1.77 7.42 7.08
C VAL A 14 -0.52 7.70 7.88
N TYR A 15 0.37 6.72 7.92
CA TYR A 15 1.67 6.80 8.56
C TYR A 15 2.73 6.86 7.47
N THR A 16 3.58 7.87 7.49
CA THR A 16 4.69 8.07 6.56
C THR A 16 6.00 8.15 7.33
N ASP A 17 7.08 7.72 6.69
CA ASP A 17 8.42 7.86 7.25
C ASP A 17 9.44 7.97 6.11
N GLY A 18 10.29 8.98 6.19
CA GLY A 18 11.45 9.20 5.32
C GLY A 18 12.72 8.86 6.08
N SER A 19 13.56 7.99 5.51
CA SER A 19 14.79 7.54 6.16
C SER A 19 15.99 7.64 5.23
N GLN A 20 17.07 8.18 5.76
CA GLN A 20 18.32 8.45 5.07
C GLN A 20 19.48 7.90 5.89
N ASN A 21 20.42 7.26 5.20
CA ASN A 21 21.75 6.97 5.74
C ASN A 21 22.81 7.85 5.06
N SER A 22 24.09 7.54 5.22
CA SER A 22 25.18 8.36 4.66
C SER A 22 25.17 8.49 3.14
N GLU A 23 24.48 7.61 2.41
CA GLU A 23 24.59 7.53 0.94
C GLU A 23 23.25 7.49 0.21
N VAL A 24 22.20 6.96 0.84
CA VAL A 24 20.91 6.71 0.20
C VAL A 24 19.75 7.13 1.09
N CYS A 25 18.66 7.53 0.44
CA CYS A 25 17.39 7.80 1.06
C CYS A 25 16.31 6.86 0.52
N GLY A 26 15.49 6.37 1.42
CA GLY A 26 14.26 5.65 1.15
C GLY A 26 13.09 6.29 1.89
N ALA A 27 11.88 5.93 1.49
CA ALA A 27 10.67 6.39 2.12
C ALA A 27 9.65 5.27 2.17
N GLY A 28 8.76 5.32 3.15
CA GLY A 28 7.73 4.32 3.37
C GLY A 28 6.41 4.94 3.78
N PHE A 29 5.33 4.24 3.49
CA PHE A 29 4.01 4.59 4.00
C PHE A 29 3.21 3.35 4.37
N PHE A 30 2.28 3.53 5.30
CA PHE A 30 1.35 2.52 5.74
C PHE A 30 0.00 3.15 6.09
N PHE A 31 -1.08 2.48 5.66
CA PHE A 31 -2.44 2.71 6.15
C PHE A 31 -3.25 1.42 6.01
N SER A 32 -4.46 1.40 6.56
CA SER A 32 -5.25 0.17 6.75
C SER A 32 -5.49 -0.68 5.49
N VAL A 33 -5.41 -0.10 4.30
CA VAL A 33 -5.69 -0.78 3.02
C VAL A 33 -4.49 -0.91 2.08
N ALA A 34 -3.36 -0.24 2.37
CA ALA A 34 -2.15 -0.32 1.55
C ALA A 34 -0.90 0.07 2.33
N GLN A 35 0.24 -0.45 1.87
CA GLN A 35 1.56 -0.07 2.36
C GLN A 35 2.55 -0.10 1.21
N GLY A 36 3.65 0.65 1.34
CA GLY A 36 4.67 0.70 0.30
C GLY A 36 5.99 1.24 0.82
N SER A 37 7.03 1.01 0.04
CA SER A 37 8.34 1.61 0.23
C SER A 37 8.93 1.98 -1.12
N ILE A 38 9.66 3.08 -1.16
CA ILE A 38 10.25 3.64 -2.38
C ILE A 38 11.70 4.05 -2.10
N ALA A 39 12.58 3.79 -3.07
CA ALA A 39 13.90 4.38 -3.08
C ALA A 39 13.80 5.81 -3.63
N VAL A 40 14.23 6.80 -2.85
CA VAL A 40 14.15 8.21 -3.26
C VAL A 40 15.37 8.59 -4.09
N GLY A 41 16.55 8.16 -3.64
CA GLY A 41 17.77 8.33 -4.42
C GLY A 41 19.03 8.51 -3.57
N LYS A 42 20.16 8.68 -4.26
CA LYS A 42 21.44 9.05 -3.64
C LYS A 42 21.45 10.55 -3.36
N LEU A 43 22.09 10.94 -2.25
CA LEU A 43 22.23 12.34 -1.80
C LEU A 43 20.90 13.06 -1.50
N ALA A 44 19.77 12.35 -1.55
CA ALA A 44 18.49 12.85 -1.06
C ALA A 44 18.50 12.90 0.46
N SER A 45 17.81 13.88 1.04
CA SER A 45 17.71 14.09 2.48
C SER A 45 16.56 13.30 3.10
N ASN A 46 16.56 13.14 4.43
CA ASN A 46 15.39 12.66 5.17
C ASN A 46 14.10 13.42 4.79
N PHE A 47 14.20 14.73 4.57
CA PHE A 47 13.06 15.56 4.19
C PHE A 47 12.52 15.20 2.80
N ASP A 48 13.41 14.94 1.83
CA ASP A 48 13.00 14.43 0.51
C ASP A 48 12.31 13.07 0.63
N GLY A 49 12.79 12.24 1.55
CA GLY A 49 12.15 11.01 2.00
C GLY A 49 10.69 11.22 2.42
N GLU A 50 10.46 12.11 3.37
CA GLU A 50 9.12 12.40 3.89
C GLU A 50 8.17 12.93 2.80
N VAL A 51 8.64 13.87 1.97
CA VAL A 51 7.85 14.40 0.85
C VAL A 51 7.48 13.31 -0.14
N ALA A 52 8.41 12.41 -0.45
CA ALA A 52 8.16 11.28 -1.34
C ALA A 52 7.15 10.28 -0.73
N ALA A 53 7.27 9.96 0.57
CA ALA A 53 6.31 9.09 1.26
C ALA A 53 4.88 9.65 1.22
N ILE A 54 4.71 10.95 1.52
CA ILE A 54 3.40 11.62 1.48
C ILE A 54 2.84 11.61 0.05
N GLY A 55 3.66 11.97 -0.94
CA GLY A 55 3.25 12.00 -2.34
C GLY A 55 2.79 10.63 -2.84
N GLU A 56 3.54 9.58 -2.51
CA GLU A 56 3.21 8.22 -2.93
C GLU A 56 1.98 7.66 -2.19
N ALA A 57 1.86 7.92 -0.89
CA ALA A 57 0.67 7.55 -0.12
C ALA A 57 -0.59 8.21 -0.70
N ALA A 58 -0.53 9.51 -1.01
CA ALA A 58 -1.62 10.24 -1.65
C ALA A 58 -1.95 9.68 -3.03
N ARG A 59 -0.94 9.39 -3.85
CA ARG A 59 -1.13 8.77 -5.18
C ARG A 59 -1.86 7.43 -5.07
N VAL A 60 -1.45 6.57 -4.12
CA VAL A 60 -2.11 5.29 -3.90
C VAL A 60 -3.55 5.50 -3.42
N MET A 61 -3.78 6.37 -2.44
CA MET A 61 -5.14 6.69 -1.96
C MET A 61 -6.05 7.20 -3.07
N LEU A 62 -5.58 8.09 -3.94
CA LEU A 62 -6.34 8.62 -5.08
C LEU A 62 -6.60 7.57 -6.16
N SER A 63 -5.80 6.50 -6.22
CA SER A 63 -5.99 5.38 -7.13
C SER A 63 -6.94 4.31 -6.60
N LEU A 64 -7.30 4.37 -5.31
CA LEU A 64 -8.23 3.42 -4.73
C LEU A 64 -9.63 3.65 -5.31
N PRO A 65 -10.33 2.59 -5.71
CA PRO A 65 -11.72 2.71 -6.13
C PRO A 65 -12.55 3.25 -4.97
N ASP A 66 -13.43 4.19 -5.28
CA ASP A 66 -14.34 4.80 -4.32
C ASP A 66 -15.23 3.69 -3.71
N THR A 67 -15.00 3.36 -2.43
CA THR A 67 -15.68 2.26 -1.74
C THR A 67 -17.19 2.48 -1.60
N LYS A 68 -17.69 3.69 -1.92
CA LYS A 68 -19.13 4.00 -2.01
C LYS A 68 -19.77 3.54 -3.33
N LYS A 69 -19.02 3.16 -4.36
CA LYS A 69 -19.57 2.63 -5.62
C LYS A 69 -18.91 1.32 -6.02
N SER A 70 -19.73 0.28 -6.04
CA SER A 70 -19.48 -1.05 -6.63
C SER A 70 -18.73 -2.05 -5.73
N GLY A 71 -19.44 -3.12 -5.38
CA GLY A 71 -18.86 -4.39 -4.97
C GLY A 71 -18.15 -5.07 -6.15
N VAL A 72 -17.06 -4.46 -6.62
CA VAL A 72 -16.20 -5.02 -7.67
C VAL A 72 -14.76 -4.90 -7.18
N SER A 73 -14.15 -6.04 -6.85
CA SER A 73 -12.71 -6.10 -6.62
C SER A 73 -11.99 -6.01 -7.96
N LEU A 74 -11.30 -4.90 -8.22
CA LEU A 74 -10.33 -4.85 -9.32
C LEU A 74 -8.95 -5.21 -8.76
N GLY A 75 -8.45 -6.37 -9.15
CA GLY A 75 -7.04 -6.71 -8.97
C GLY A 75 -6.20 -5.83 -9.89
N LEU A 76 -5.47 -4.87 -9.31
CA LEU A 76 -4.47 -4.09 -10.03
C LEU A 76 -3.15 -4.87 -10.06
N ASN A 77 -2.89 -5.49 -11.21
CA ASN A 77 -1.62 -6.11 -11.53
C ASN A 77 -0.73 -5.03 -12.15
N LEU A 78 0.14 -4.38 -11.35
CA LEU A 78 1.19 -3.51 -11.88
C LEU A 78 2.41 -4.35 -12.26
N GLY A 79 2.39 -4.87 -13.49
CA GLY A 79 3.59 -5.38 -14.13
C GLY A 79 4.49 -4.23 -14.59
N ASN A 80 5.62 -4.04 -13.90
CA ASN A 80 6.98 -4.19 -14.47
C ASN A 80 8.01 -3.25 -13.81
N ALA A 81 8.68 -3.74 -12.77
CA ALA A 81 10.10 -3.48 -12.49
C ALA A 81 10.56 -4.36 -11.31
N GLY A 82 11.23 -5.47 -11.62
CA GLY A 82 12.19 -6.17 -10.73
C GLY A 82 11.69 -6.69 -9.37
N HIS A 83 11.61 -8.03 -9.26
CA HIS A 83 11.36 -8.81 -8.05
C HIS A 83 9.91 -8.85 -7.53
N MET A 84 9.17 -9.82 -8.08
CA MET A 84 7.87 -10.28 -7.57
C MET A 84 7.99 -10.83 -6.14
N PHE A 85 7.38 -10.14 -5.18
CA PHE A 85 6.84 -10.80 -3.98
C PHE A 85 5.34 -10.99 -4.17
N THR A 86 4.94 -12.21 -4.54
CA THR A 86 3.54 -12.63 -4.58
C THR A 86 3.11 -13.06 -3.17
N HIS A 87 2.36 -12.21 -2.45
CA HIS A 87 1.58 -12.67 -1.31
C HIS A 87 0.21 -13.14 -1.80
N HIS A 88 0.00 -14.46 -1.75
CA HIS A 88 -1.30 -15.10 -1.94
C HIS A 88 -2.28 -14.60 -0.87
N LEU A 89 -3.31 -13.84 -1.27
CA LEU A 89 -4.45 -13.55 -0.41
C LEU A 89 -5.48 -14.69 -0.55
N LYS A 90 -5.50 -15.62 0.41
CA LYS A 90 -6.49 -16.72 0.46
C LYS A 90 -7.78 -16.20 1.11
N ARG A 91 -8.87 -16.10 0.33
CA ARG A 91 -10.22 -15.90 0.90
C ARG A 91 -10.72 -17.21 1.53
N ALA A 92 -11.33 -17.09 2.70
CA ALA A 92 -12.01 -18.17 3.40
C ALA A 92 -13.33 -18.53 2.69
N GLY A 93 -13.51 -19.81 2.39
CA GLY A 93 -14.73 -20.40 1.86
C GLY A 93 -14.56 -21.92 1.76
N GLY A 94 -15.34 -22.67 2.54
CA GLY A 94 -15.23 -24.13 2.65
C GLY A 94 -15.40 -24.86 1.31
N GLY A 95 -14.54 -25.86 1.07
CA GLY A 95 -14.64 -26.74 -0.09
C GLY A 95 -13.37 -27.53 -0.36
N ARG A 96 -13.35 -28.79 0.11
CA ARG A 96 -12.51 -29.94 -0.29
C ARG A 96 -11.00 -29.72 -0.52
N VAL A 97 -10.21 -30.29 0.39
CA VAL A 97 -8.74 -30.49 0.26
C VAL A 97 -8.43 -31.38 -0.96
N PRO A 98 -7.59 -30.96 -1.92
CA PRO A 98 -7.06 -31.87 -2.93
C PRO A 98 -5.95 -32.72 -2.32
N LYS A 99 -6.09 -34.05 -2.47
CA LYS A 99 -5.09 -35.04 -2.07
C LYS A 99 -3.81 -34.86 -2.89
N THR A 100 -2.67 -34.90 -2.22
CA THR A 100 -1.36 -35.11 -2.83
C THR A 100 -1.36 -36.41 -3.63
N THR A 101 -1.06 -36.33 -4.92
CA THR A 101 -0.75 -37.51 -5.74
C THR A 101 0.65 -37.32 -6.30
N THR A 102 1.59 -38.04 -5.69
CA THR A 102 2.89 -38.39 -6.26
C THR A 102 2.67 -39.12 -7.57
N THR A 103 3.39 -38.75 -8.63
CA THR A 103 3.57 -39.64 -9.78
C THR A 103 5.01 -39.57 -10.27
N ALA A 104 5.62 -40.76 -10.27
CA ALA A 104 6.87 -41.26 -10.84
C ALA A 104 8.17 -40.45 -10.63
#